data_AF-A0A7S4I442-F1
#
_entry.id   AF-A0A7S4I442-F1
#
_cell.length_a   1.000
_cell.length_b   1.000
_cell.length_c   1.000
_cell.angle_alpha   90.00
_cell.angle_beta   90.00
_cell.angle_gamma   90.00
#
_symmetry.space_group_name_H-M   'P 1'
#
loop_
_entity.id
_entity.type
_entity.pdbx_description
1 polymer ?
#
loop_
_entity_poly.entity_id
_entity_poly.type
_entity_poly.pdbx_seq_one_letter_code
_entity_poly.pdbx_strand_id
1 'polypeptide(L)'
;MACFIRNHVEAFVNANANANANNHRETAFVGRVGTRCVHCARRRPTNTNTNRGGKRVSGESYPKEVRLVYQAARNWQRYHAAKCPSMPEDARREYAELKANKTQGRSTRRAPAYWENCCRQMGMVDAEDGIGL
;
A
#
# COMPACT_ATOMS: atom_id res chain seq x y z
N MET A 1 1.17 -15.79 -2.71
CA MET A 1 0.58 -14.51 -2.25
C MET A 1 1.52 -13.29 -2.28
N ALA A 2 2.81 -13.41 -1.92
CA ALA A 2 3.72 -12.24 -1.91
C ALA A 2 3.96 -11.60 -3.29
N CYS A 3 4.06 -12.40 -4.37
CA CYS A 3 4.21 -11.88 -5.74
C CYS A 3 2.99 -11.08 -6.19
N PHE A 4 1.78 -11.59 -5.93
CA PHE A 4 0.53 -10.88 -6.21
C PHE A 4 0.52 -9.46 -5.61
N ILE A 5 0.90 -9.33 -4.34
CA ILE A 5 0.94 -8.02 -3.67
C ILE A 5 1.93 -7.07 -4.37
N ARG A 6 3.13 -7.55 -4.72
CA ARG A 6 4.17 -6.74 -5.39
C ARG A 6 3.74 -6.25 -6.77
N ASN A 7 2.86 -6.98 -7.46
CA ASN A 7 2.34 -6.57 -8.78
C ASN A 7 1.20 -5.54 -8.69
N HIS A 8 0.65 -5.32 -7.49
CA HIS A 8 -0.55 -4.49 -7.30
C HIS A 8 -0.40 -3.35 -6.28
N VAL A 9 0.77 -3.26 -5.64
CA VAL A 9 1.15 -2.18 -4.73
C VAL A 9 2.45 -1.57 -5.21
N GLU A 10 2.48 -0.23 -5.30
CA GLU A 10 3.67 0.55 -5.64
C GLU A 10 4.05 1.50 -4.50
N ALA A 11 5.34 1.81 -4.40
CA ALA A 11 5.81 2.95 -3.60
C ALA A 11 5.63 4.24 -4.41
N PHE A 12 5.33 5.35 -3.74
CA PHE A 12 5.21 6.65 -4.37
C PHE A 12 5.70 7.76 -3.43
N VAL A 13 6.21 8.84 -4.01
CA VAL A 13 6.57 10.05 -3.27
C VAL A 13 5.37 10.98 -3.26
N ASN A 14 4.99 11.49 -2.08
CA ASN A 14 3.95 12.49 -1.96
C ASN A 14 4.45 13.82 -2.54
N ALA A 15 3.93 14.19 -3.71
CA ALA A 15 4.27 15.46 -4.36
C ALA A 15 3.47 16.66 -3.80
N ASN A 16 2.41 16.43 -3.02
CA ASN A 16 1.48 17.49 -2.61
C ASN A 16 1.45 17.67 -1.08
N ALA A 17 1.88 18.83 -0.59
CA ALA A 17 1.87 19.15 0.84
C ALA A 17 0.46 19.21 1.45
N ASN A 18 -0.58 19.43 0.65
CA ASN A 18 -1.83 20.01 1.13
C ASN A 18 -3.15 19.31 0.70
N ALA A 19 -3.13 18.05 0.26
CA ALA A 19 -4.37 17.46 -0.29
C ALA A 19 -5.41 16.96 0.73
N ASN A 20 -5.08 16.82 2.02
CA ASN A 20 -6.05 16.47 3.08
C ASN A 20 -5.55 16.90 4.46
N ALA A 21 -5.46 18.21 4.70
CA ALA A 21 -5.12 18.80 6.01
C ALA A 21 -6.11 18.43 7.15
N ASN A 22 -7.18 17.71 6.84
CA ASN A 22 -8.28 17.55 7.78
C ASN A 22 -8.25 16.33 8.69
N ASN A 23 -7.30 15.37 8.65
CA ASN A 23 -7.24 14.36 9.73
C ASN A 23 -6.03 13.40 9.85
N HIS A 24 -4.95 13.51 9.08
CA HIS A 24 -3.75 12.67 9.33
C HIS A 24 -2.46 13.47 9.18
N ARG A 25 -1.82 13.77 10.32
CA ARG A 25 -0.42 14.25 10.42
C ARG A 25 0.54 13.38 9.57
N GLU A 26 0.17 12.12 9.35
CA GLU A 26 0.93 11.14 8.56
C GLU A 26 0.96 11.42 7.04
N THR A 27 0.14 12.34 6.51
CA THR A 27 0.09 12.65 5.05
C THR A 27 0.59 14.05 4.70
N ALA A 28 1.05 14.81 5.70
CA ALA A 28 1.18 16.27 5.59
C ALA A 28 2.48 16.76 4.93
N PHE A 29 3.43 15.88 4.60
CA PHE A 29 4.76 16.29 4.13
C PHE A 29 4.99 15.94 2.66
N VAL A 30 5.47 16.92 1.89
CA VAL A 30 6.03 16.72 0.54
C VAL A 30 7.31 15.91 0.67
N GLY A 31 7.55 15.02 -0.28
CA GLY A 31 8.73 14.15 -0.28
C GLY A 31 8.53 12.86 0.51
N ARG A 32 7.47 12.75 1.32
CA ARG A 32 7.19 11.54 2.10
C ARG A 32 6.88 10.36 1.19
N VAL A 33 7.48 9.21 1.47
CA VAL A 33 7.20 7.97 0.74
C VAL A 33 6.00 7.22 1.33
N GLY A 34 5.06 6.88 0.46
CA GLY A 34 3.89 6.06 0.76
C GLY A 34 3.87 4.79 -0.08
N THR A 35 2.98 3.87 0.28
CA THR A 35 2.59 2.72 -0.57
C THR A 35 1.16 2.91 -1.03
N ARG A 36 0.85 2.58 -2.29
CA ARG A 36 -0.49 2.68 -2.84
C ARG A 36 -0.86 1.57 -3.80
N CYS A 37 -2.15 1.37 -3.99
CA CYS A 37 -2.67 0.47 -5.01
C CYS A 37 -2.43 1.05 -6.42
N VAL A 38 -1.76 0.29 -7.28
CA VAL A 38 -1.51 0.68 -8.69
C VAL A 38 -2.82 0.98 -9.45
N HIS A 39 -3.88 0.24 -9.15
CA HIS A 39 -5.17 0.38 -9.84
C HIS A 39 -5.94 1.62 -9.39
N CYS A 40 -5.89 1.93 -8.10
CA CYS A 40 -6.48 3.17 -7.57
C CYS A 40 -5.71 4.39 -8.02
N ALA A 41 -4.37 4.30 -8.12
CA ALA A 41 -3.53 5.40 -8.59
C ALA A 41 -3.75 5.73 -10.08
N ARG A 42 -4.00 4.71 -10.91
CA ARG A 42 -4.24 4.87 -12.36
C ARG A 42 -5.60 5.44 -12.69
N ARG A 43 -6.63 5.19 -11.88
CA ARG A 43 -7.88 5.95 -12.00
C ARG A 43 -7.60 7.35 -11.45
N ARG A 44 -7.78 8.39 -12.29
CA ARG A 44 -7.60 9.82 -11.93
C ARG A 44 -8.06 10.09 -10.48
N PRO A 45 -7.43 11.04 -9.76
CA PRO A 45 -7.84 11.45 -8.43
C PRO A 45 -9.12 12.29 -8.52
N THR A 46 -10.21 11.72 -9.02
CA THR A 46 -11.52 12.20 -8.57
C THR A 46 -11.57 11.88 -7.09
N ASN A 47 -12.10 12.81 -6.32
CA ASN A 47 -12.19 12.83 -4.86
C ASN A 47 -13.10 11.71 -4.29
N THR A 48 -13.06 10.53 -4.90
CA THR A 48 -13.91 9.36 -4.74
C THR A 48 -13.10 8.21 -4.16
N ASN A 49 -12.32 8.50 -3.11
CA ASN A 49 -11.86 7.48 -2.15
C ASN A 49 -12.94 7.24 -1.06
N THR A 50 -14.18 7.59 -1.37
CA THR A 50 -15.37 7.33 -0.56
C THR A 50 -16.13 6.18 -1.23
N ASN A 51 -16.09 4.99 -0.62
CA ASN A 51 -17.24 4.10 -0.78
C ASN A 51 -18.49 4.88 -0.34
N ARG A 52 -19.61 4.69 -1.03
CA ARG A 52 -20.96 5.21 -0.71
C ARG A 52 -21.45 4.75 0.68
N GLY A 53 -20.77 5.17 1.74
CA GLY A 53 -20.95 4.67 3.11
C GLY A 53 -19.87 5.09 4.14
N GLY A 54 -19.07 6.13 3.86
CA GLY A 54 -18.29 6.83 4.90
C GLY A 54 -17.03 6.16 5.46
N LYS A 55 -16.71 4.90 5.12
CA LYS A 55 -15.43 4.26 5.49
C LYS A 55 -14.47 4.24 4.30
N ARG A 56 -13.41 5.04 4.38
CA ARG A 56 -12.29 5.06 3.42
C ARG A 56 -11.67 3.67 3.37
N VAL A 57 -11.78 2.96 2.25
CA VAL A 57 -10.91 1.80 1.98
C VAL A 57 -9.67 2.36 1.31
N SER A 58 -8.83 3.10 2.05
CA SER A 58 -7.67 3.76 1.44
C SER A 58 -6.79 2.70 0.81
N GLY A 59 -6.61 2.81 -0.51
CA GLY A 59 -5.61 2.02 -1.24
C GLY A 59 -4.19 2.48 -0.93
N GLU A 60 -4.04 3.53 -0.12
CA GLU A 60 -2.81 4.22 0.24
C GLU A 60 -2.52 4.06 1.73
N SER A 61 -1.23 3.96 2.07
CA SER A 61 -0.71 3.91 3.43
C SER A 61 0.66 4.55 3.47
N TYR A 62 0.95 5.27 4.56
CA TYR A 62 2.22 5.94 4.78
C TYR A 62 2.96 5.25 5.93
N PRO A 63 3.85 4.28 5.65
CA PRO A 63 4.65 3.66 6.69
C PRO A 63 5.53 4.73 7.39
N LYS A 64 5.83 4.48 8.66
CA LYS A 64 6.70 5.37 9.45
C LYS A 64 8.18 5.05 9.28
N GLU A 65 8.48 3.80 8.95
CA GLU A 65 9.84 3.26 8.83
C GLU A 65 9.88 2.17 7.75
N VAL A 66 11.06 1.87 7.22
CA VAL A 66 11.24 0.99 6.05
C VAL A 66 10.80 -0.42 6.39
N ARG A 67 11.10 -0.88 7.61
CA ARG A 67 10.67 -2.17 8.15
C ARG A 67 9.14 -2.35 8.17
N LEU A 68 8.37 -1.25 8.17
CA LEU A 68 6.91 -1.28 8.19
C LEU A 68 6.28 -1.35 6.79
N VAL A 69 7.05 -1.21 5.72
CA VAL A 69 6.54 -1.30 4.34
C VAL A 69 5.90 -2.67 4.09
N TYR A 70 6.50 -3.75 4.59
CA TYR A 70 5.90 -5.08 4.49
C TYR A 70 4.53 -5.14 5.17
N GLN A 71 4.41 -4.56 6.37
CA GLN A 71 3.14 -4.52 7.10
C GLN A 71 2.09 -3.68 6.36
N ALA A 72 2.49 -2.55 5.76
CA ALA A 72 1.61 -1.72 4.93
C ALA A 72 1.06 -2.52 3.74
N ALA A 73 1.93 -3.25 3.02
CA ALA A 73 1.54 -4.11 1.90
C ALA A 73 0.60 -5.26 2.34
N ARG A 74 0.82 -5.83 3.53
CA ARG A 74 -0.08 -6.84 4.13
C ARG A 74 -1.43 -6.27 4.53
N ASN A 75 -1.46 -5.04 5.06
CA ASN A 75 -2.70 -4.35 5.38
C ASN A 75 -3.51 -4.06 4.11
N TRP A 76 -2.85 -3.62 3.03
CA TRP A 76 -3.49 -3.48 1.73
C TRP A 76 -4.13 -4.81 1.27
N GLN A 77 -3.40 -5.92 1.37
CA GLN A 77 -3.92 -7.23 1.00
C GLN A 77 -5.17 -7.60 1.84
N ARG A 78 -5.12 -7.35 3.16
CA ARG A 78 -6.19 -7.75 4.10
C ARG A 78 -7.45 -6.89 3.96
N TYR A 79 -7.28 -5.58 3.81
CA TYR A 79 -8.38 -4.64 3.95
C TYR A 79 -8.85 -4.03 2.62
N HIS A 80 -7.95 -3.92 1.64
CA HIS A 80 -8.22 -3.25 0.37
C HIS A 80 -8.42 -4.23 -0.79
N ALA A 81 -7.53 -5.20 -1.01
CA ALA A 81 -7.50 -6.02 -2.24
C ALA A 81 -8.87 -6.60 -2.64
N ALA A 82 -9.60 -7.24 -1.71
CA ALA A 82 -10.92 -7.83 -1.98
C ALA A 82 -12.03 -6.80 -2.26
N LYS A 83 -11.87 -5.57 -1.77
CA LYS A 83 -12.87 -4.49 -1.81
C LYS A 83 -12.49 -3.37 -2.78
N CYS A 84 -11.36 -3.52 -3.49
CA CYS A 84 -10.84 -2.50 -4.37
C CYS A 84 -11.82 -2.29 -5.53
N PRO A 85 -12.43 -1.09 -5.66
CA PRO A 85 -13.37 -0.79 -6.73
C PRO A 85 -12.67 -0.69 -8.09
N SER A 86 -11.37 -0.36 -8.09
CA SER A 86 -10.57 -0.18 -9.29
C SER A 86 -9.84 -1.43 -9.75
N MET A 87 -9.87 -2.52 -8.97
CA MET A 87 -9.14 -3.75 -9.29
C MET A 87 -9.78 -4.46 -10.49
N PRO A 88 -9.00 -4.78 -11.53
CA PRO A 88 -9.43 -5.60 -12.65
C PRO A 88 -10.01 -6.97 -12.21
N GLU A 89 -10.95 -7.49 -12.98
CA GLU A 89 -11.67 -8.72 -12.64
C GLU A 89 -10.77 -9.97 -12.67
N ASP A 90 -9.84 -10.03 -13.62
CA ASP A 90 -8.79 -11.04 -13.69
C ASP A 90 -7.91 -11.06 -12.44
N ALA A 91 -7.42 -9.90 -11.99
CA ALA A 91 -6.65 -9.78 -10.76
C ALA A 91 -7.48 -10.15 -9.52
N ARG A 92 -8.78 -9.84 -9.50
CA ARG A 92 -9.68 -10.22 -8.40
C ARG A 92 -9.90 -11.73 -8.35
N ARG A 93 -10.02 -12.38 -9.51
CA ARG A 93 -10.12 -13.84 -9.63
C ARG A 93 -8.83 -14.52 -9.17
N GLU A 94 -7.67 -14.05 -9.65
CA GLU A 94 -6.36 -14.54 -9.21
C GLU A 94 -6.22 -14.42 -7.68
N TYR A 95 -6.63 -13.28 -7.10
CA TYR A 95 -6.61 -13.11 -5.65
C TYR A 95 -7.48 -14.12 -4.90
N ALA A 96 -8.68 -14.41 -5.41
CA ALA A 96 -9.60 -15.37 -4.80
C ALA A 96 -9.04 -16.80 -4.84
N GLU A 97 -8.46 -17.20 -5.98
CA GLU A 97 -7.80 -18.50 -6.17
C GLU A 97 -6.60 -18.66 -5.25
N LEU A 98 -5.71 -17.66 -5.21
CA LEU A 98 -4.54 -17.64 -4.31
C LEU A 98 -4.93 -17.67 -2.83
N LYS A 99 -6.09 -17.11 -2.47
CA LYS A 99 -6.61 -17.12 -1.10
C LYS A 99 -7.20 -18.48 -0.73
N ALA A 100 -7.85 -19.16 -1.66
CA ALA A 100 -8.36 -20.52 -1.47
C ALA A 100 -7.21 -21.53 -1.32
N ASN A 101 -6.13 -21.36 -2.08
CA ASN A 101 -4.93 -22.20 -2.00
C ASN A 101 -4.00 -21.83 -0.83
N LYS A 102 -4.32 -22.34 0.37
CA LYS A 102 -3.59 -22.07 1.63
C LYS A 102 -2.09 -22.43 1.59
N THR A 103 -1.66 -23.33 0.70
CA THR A 103 -0.27 -23.78 0.53
C THR A 103 0.63 -22.71 -0.12
N GLN A 104 0.11 -21.84 -0.99
CA GLN A 104 0.89 -20.76 -1.64
C GLN A 104 0.88 -19.43 -0.87
N GLY A 105 0.27 -19.43 0.32
CA GLY A 105 -0.01 -18.24 1.12
C GLY A 105 0.93 -18.00 2.32
N ARG A 106 1.79 -18.97 2.69
CA ARG A 106 2.70 -18.78 3.82
C ARG A 106 3.79 -17.77 3.46
N SER A 107 3.64 -16.57 4.01
CA SER A 107 4.78 -15.67 4.19
C SER A 107 5.85 -16.45 4.94
N THR A 108 7.03 -16.60 4.34
CA THR A 108 8.19 -17.10 5.06
C THR A 108 8.52 -16.10 6.18
N ARG A 109 9.15 -16.57 7.28
CA ARG A 109 9.65 -15.65 8.32
C ARG A 109 10.64 -14.60 7.77
N ARG A 110 11.18 -14.84 6.57
CA ARG A 110 12.13 -13.97 5.87
C ARG A 110 11.47 -12.91 5.00
N ALA A 111 10.16 -12.94 4.80
CA ALA A 111 9.48 -11.97 3.94
C ALA A 111 9.65 -10.51 4.40
N PRO A 112 9.54 -10.16 5.70
CA PRO A 112 9.78 -8.77 6.13
C PRO A 112 11.18 -8.27 5.77
N ALA A 113 12.22 -9.06 6.04
CA ALA A 113 13.61 -8.72 5.73
C ALA A 113 13.85 -8.56 4.21
N TYR A 114 13.22 -9.41 3.39
CA TYR A 114 13.29 -9.27 1.94
C TYR A 114 12.71 -7.91 1.47
N TRP A 115 11.53 -7.54 1.97
CA TRP A 115 10.90 -6.27 1.63
C TRP A 115 11.72 -5.08 2.10
N GLU A 116 12.24 -5.13 3.33
CA GLU A 116 13.12 -4.08 3.84
C GLU A 116 14.37 -3.90 2.98
N ASN A 117 15.06 -4.99 2.63
CA ASN A 117 16.23 -4.94 1.76
C ASN A 117 15.91 -4.34 0.39
N CYS A 118 14.80 -4.74 -0.23
CA CYS A 118 14.38 -4.15 -1.50
C CYS A 118 14.11 -2.65 -1.38
N CYS A 119 13.46 -2.21 -0.29
CA CYS A 119 13.19 -0.79 -0.06
C CYS A 119 14.48 0.01 0.12
N ARG A 120 15.44 -0.51 0.90
CA ARG A 120 16.76 0.13 1.06
C ARG A 120 17.55 0.18 -0.25
N GLN A 121 17.47 -0.87 -1.07
CA GLN A 121 18.08 -0.88 -2.42
C GLN A 121 17.43 0.13 -3.38
N MET A 122 16.15 0.45 -3.19
CA MET A 122 15.46 1.52 -3.91
C MET A 122 15.77 2.93 -3.36
N GLY A 123 16.61 3.04 -2.33
CA GLY A 123 16.99 4.32 -1.72
C GLY A 123 15.99 4.84 -0.69
N MET A 124 15.04 4.03 -0.23
CA MET A 124 14.14 4.43 0.86
C MET A 124 14.94 4.48 2.18
N VAL A 125 14.83 5.60 2.88
CA VAL A 125 15.52 5.86 4.14
C VAL A 125 14.50 6.27 5.20
N ASP A 126 14.77 5.93 6.46
CA ASP A 126 13.95 6.40 7.57
C ASP A 126 14.27 7.88 7.79
N ALA A 127 13.23 8.73 7.93
CA ALA A 127 13.42 10.15 8.21
C ALA A 127 14.05 10.34 9.60
N GLU A 128 14.95 11.32 9.73
CA GLU A 128 15.68 11.60 10.97
C GLU A 128 14.75 11.97 12.14
N ASP A 129 13.58 12.56 11.84
CA ASP A 129 12.55 12.91 12.81
C ASP A 129 11.67 11.72 13.23
N GLY A 130 11.84 10.55 12.59
CA GLY A 130 11.05 9.34 12.83
C GLY A 130 9.58 9.44 12.39
N ILE A 131 9.22 10.47 11.61
CA ILE A 131 7.82 10.72 11.22
C ILE A 131 7.47 10.06 9.88
N GLY A 132 8.44 9.51 9.15
CA GLY A 132 8.17 8.85 7.87
C GLY A 132 9.39 8.29 7.14
N LEU A 133 9.15 8.03 5.86
CA LEU A 133 10.12 7.64 4.83
C LEU A 133 10.31 8.78 3.83
#